data_AF-A0A0D0A856-F1
#
_entry.id   AF-A0A0D0A856-F1
#
_cell.length_a   1.000
_cell.length_b   1.000
_cell.length_c   1.000
_cell.angle_alpha   90.00
_cell.angle_beta   90.00
_cell.angle_gamma   90.00
#
_symmetry.space_group_name_H-M   'P 1'
#
loop_
_entity.id
_entity.type
_entity.pdbx_description
1 polymer ?
#
loop_
_entity_poly.entity_id
_entity_poly.type
_entity_poly.pdbx_seq_one_letter_code
_entity_poly.pdbx_strand_id
1 'polypeptide(L)'
;MGSNPKRKSYEGSAQSRYPKRSRLYSTRAPLPPLDVVVRGKSFEPTLAFDTFWKLAAERHAIEERRRSGQPPPWTKDPILQSHKFCNTFRILDRGCQYLVTEVIEKGSQDPTEVTFRVLLFSLFTNINTYETLRKNIQPFTWSRYKRKEYEKVLRALYARGIAIYTGAYQKPAPDLGFTENFMNHLALMEVLMQEMPDVLTTAEYMADVFEWLRTFKSIGDFTAYQLLLNLSYSNVMSFSDHDFVVMCVGSRRGLRRCFREDIPRSMEVDLVRWMQSSQDDHFARLRLSFNGLGDQGHPMMLCDIEHTLCELDKYIRKCGQSSKGRPFAGTGELGEYRLPKAWSDKARQVVRIKNKEEAEPDIVEKFVVQSIRAHRLVDGMIEFLVFWEGYEDDEATWEPEDTLVEDAPTIVKAYIKTI
;
A
#
# COMPACT_ATOMS: atom_id res chain seq x y z
N MET A 1 -16.42 61.40 -43.42
CA MET A 1 -16.97 61.45 -42.05
C MET A 1 -17.95 60.29 -41.94
N GLY A 2 -17.74 59.20 -41.23
CA GLY A 2 -17.02 58.98 -39.99
C GLY A 2 -18.03 58.48 -38.96
N SER A 3 -18.43 57.21 -39.02
CA SER A 3 -19.30 56.58 -38.00
C SER A 3 -19.18 55.04 -38.00
N ASN A 4 -18.15 54.58 -37.30
CA ASN A 4 -18.09 53.43 -36.38
C ASN A 4 -19.11 52.27 -36.50
N PRO A 5 -18.64 51.01 -36.64
CA PRO A 5 -19.31 49.86 -36.05
C PRO A 5 -18.43 49.15 -35.01
N LYS A 6 -18.90 49.22 -33.75
CA LYS A 6 -18.79 48.26 -32.64
C LYS A 6 -17.55 47.33 -32.63
N ARG A 7 -16.53 47.69 -31.83
CA ARG A 7 -15.56 46.75 -31.26
C ARG A 7 -16.28 45.73 -30.36
N LYS A 8 -16.24 44.45 -30.75
CA LYS A 8 -16.42 43.33 -29.81
C LYS A 8 -15.17 43.25 -28.93
N SER A 9 -15.35 43.39 -27.62
CA SER A 9 -14.31 43.16 -26.61
C SER A 9 -13.96 41.67 -26.58
N TYR A 10 -12.83 41.31 -27.18
CA TYR A 10 -12.12 40.07 -26.84
C TYR A 10 -11.34 40.33 -25.55
N GLU A 11 -11.99 40.17 -24.40
CA GLU A 11 -11.26 39.89 -23.16
C GLU A 11 -10.94 38.40 -23.13
N GLY A 12 -9.86 38.03 -23.81
CA GLY A 12 -9.19 36.77 -23.56
C GLY A 12 -8.56 36.84 -22.18
N SER A 13 -9.23 36.30 -21.16
CA SER A 13 -8.62 36.07 -19.86
C SER A 13 -7.41 35.15 -20.07
N ALA A 14 -6.21 35.71 -19.97
CA ALA A 14 -4.99 34.93 -19.92
C ALA A 14 -5.05 34.03 -18.68
N GLN A 15 -5.49 32.78 -18.86
CA GLN A 15 -5.33 31.73 -17.88
C GLN A 15 -3.83 31.49 -17.71
N SER A 16 -3.27 32.18 -16.71
CA SER A 16 -2.12 31.80 -15.89
C SER A 16 -1.60 30.39 -16.17
N ARG A 17 -0.53 30.29 -16.97
CA ARG A 17 0.25 29.07 -17.25
C ARG A 17 1.23 28.73 -16.11
N TYR A 18 0.81 28.87 -14.85
CA TYR A 18 1.62 28.41 -13.73
C TYR A 18 1.28 26.94 -13.42
N PRO A 19 2.28 26.04 -13.23
CA PRO A 19 2.00 24.70 -12.73
C PRO A 19 1.24 24.83 -11.41
N LYS A 20 0.13 24.11 -11.26
CA LYS A 20 -0.74 24.21 -10.09
C LYS A 20 0.10 23.92 -8.84
N ARG A 21 0.44 24.96 -8.07
CA ARG A 21 1.28 24.84 -6.86
C ARG A 21 0.54 24.04 -5.80
N SER A 22 1.25 23.12 -5.14
CA SER A 22 0.76 22.39 -3.97
C SER A 22 0.22 23.36 -2.91
N ARG A 23 -0.88 22.98 -2.25
CA ARG A 23 -1.41 23.73 -1.10
C ARG A 23 -0.88 23.21 0.23
N LEU A 24 -0.44 21.95 0.27
CA LEU A 24 0.04 21.29 1.48
C LEU A 24 1.56 21.43 1.64
N TYR A 25 2.30 21.29 0.55
CA TYR A 25 3.76 21.43 0.45
C TYR A 25 4.11 22.86 0.01
N SER A 26 4.10 23.79 0.97
CA SER A 26 4.36 25.23 0.74
C SER A 26 5.34 25.78 1.78
N THR A 27 6.28 26.62 1.32
CA THR A 27 7.40 27.21 2.07
C THR A 27 7.01 28.33 3.06
N ARG A 28 5.79 28.31 3.63
CA ARG A 28 5.46 29.27 4.70
C ARG A 28 6.25 28.92 5.96
N ALA A 29 6.57 29.95 6.74
CA ALA A 29 7.53 29.92 7.85
C ALA A 29 7.43 28.62 8.68
N PRO A 30 8.58 28.00 9.02
CA PRO A 30 8.58 26.81 9.85
C PRO A 30 7.81 27.10 11.13
N LEU A 31 6.90 26.19 11.45
CA LEU A 31 6.24 26.14 12.76
C LEU A 31 7.33 25.89 13.82
N PRO A 32 7.10 26.25 15.09
CA PRO A 32 8.14 26.30 16.11
C PRO A 32 9.04 25.05 16.11
N PRO A 33 10.34 25.22 16.42
CA PRO A 33 11.32 24.16 16.30
C PRO A 33 10.84 22.91 17.02
N LEU A 34 10.96 21.77 16.35
CA LEU A 34 10.59 20.47 16.85
C LEU A 34 11.88 19.64 16.92
N ASP A 35 12.36 19.39 18.14
CA ASP A 35 13.47 18.48 18.35
C ASP A 35 12.92 17.06 18.49
N VAL A 36 13.20 16.20 17.51
CA VAL A 36 12.79 14.81 17.54
C VAL A 36 13.95 13.96 18.04
N VAL A 37 13.82 13.42 19.26
CA VAL A 37 14.86 12.57 19.85
C VAL A 37 14.33 11.15 19.95
N VAL A 38 14.94 10.23 19.20
CA VAL A 38 14.62 8.81 19.23
C VAL A 38 15.90 8.03 19.51
N ARG A 39 15.88 7.19 20.55
CA ARG A 39 17.03 6.41 21.02
C ARG A 39 18.31 7.25 21.23
N GLY A 40 18.13 8.48 21.74
CA GLY A 40 19.22 9.42 22.01
C GLY A 40 19.82 10.11 20.78
N LYS A 41 19.34 9.81 19.56
CA LYS A 41 19.71 10.54 18.34
C LYS A 41 18.67 11.63 18.06
N SER A 42 19.15 12.84 17.79
CA SER A 42 18.31 13.95 17.36
C SER A 42 18.08 13.92 15.85
N PHE A 43 16.88 14.29 15.43
CA PHE A 43 16.44 14.39 14.05
C PHE A 43 15.76 15.74 13.83
N GLU A 44 16.22 16.50 12.83
CA GLU A 44 15.63 17.78 12.45
C GLU A 44 14.53 17.57 11.39
N PRO A 45 13.26 17.87 11.71
CA PRO A 45 12.15 17.75 10.77
C PRO A 45 12.27 18.71 9.59
N THR A 46 11.93 18.24 8.40
CA THR A 46 11.86 19.04 7.18
C THR A 46 10.43 19.52 6.90
N LEU A 47 10.25 20.30 5.82
CA LEU A 47 8.92 20.63 5.29
C LEU A 47 8.07 19.39 4.97
N ALA A 48 8.70 18.27 4.60
CA ALA A 48 7.97 17.04 4.31
C ALA A 48 7.31 16.45 5.56
N PHE A 49 7.93 16.63 6.74
CA PHE A 49 7.33 16.19 8.01
C PHE A 49 6.02 16.92 8.29
N ASP A 50 5.99 18.26 8.17
CA ASP A 50 4.74 19.00 8.32
C ASP A 50 3.73 18.67 7.19
N THR A 51 4.24 18.32 6.01
CA THR A 51 3.40 17.92 4.87
C THR A 51 2.75 16.55 5.11
N PHE A 52 3.40 15.62 5.80
CA PHE A 52 2.84 14.34 6.20
C PHE A 52 1.52 14.54 6.95
N TRP A 53 1.53 15.35 8.01
CA TRP A 53 0.35 15.60 8.84
C TRP A 53 -0.74 16.37 8.08
N LYS A 54 -0.36 17.35 7.26
CA LYS A 54 -1.29 18.08 6.39
C LYS A 54 -1.95 17.16 5.36
N LEU A 55 -1.18 16.23 4.80
CA LEU A 55 -1.67 15.22 3.85
C LEU A 55 -2.63 14.26 4.53
N ALA A 56 -2.28 13.74 5.71
CA ALA A 56 -3.14 12.90 6.54
C ALA A 56 -4.48 13.58 6.83
N ALA A 57 -4.46 14.82 7.31
CA ALA A 57 -5.66 15.56 7.65
C ALA A 57 -6.52 15.91 6.42
N GLU A 58 -5.92 16.45 5.36
CA GLU A 58 -6.69 16.83 4.16
C GLU A 58 -7.25 15.60 3.45
N ARG A 59 -6.51 14.48 3.42
CA ARG A 59 -6.98 13.26 2.78
C ARG A 59 -8.12 12.61 3.54
N HIS A 60 -8.09 12.65 4.88
CA HIS A 60 -9.22 12.23 5.70
C HIS A 60 -10.44 13.15 5.51
N ALA A 61 -10.24 14.48 5.50
CA ALA A 61 -11.31 15.44 5.26
C ALA A 61 -11.98 15.26 3.87
N ILE A 62 -11.22 14.90 2.83
CA ILE A 62 -11.79 14.54 1.51
C ILE A 62 -12.74 13.36 1.63
N GLU A 63 -12.36 12.35 2.41
CA GLU A 63 -13.14 11.15 2.65
C GLU A 63 -14.47 11.50 3.35
N GLU A 64 -14.41 12.28 4.44
CA GLU A 64 -15.58 12.71 5.20
C GLU A 64 -16.53 13.59 4.38
N ARG A 65 -16.00 14.55 3.59
CA ARG A 65 -16.80 15.38 2.68
C ARG A 65 -17.52 14.53 1.63
N ARG A 66 -16.86 13.50 1.10
CA ARG A 66 -17.46 12.56 0.15
C ARG A 66 -18.58 11.75 0.79
N ARG A 67 -18.32 11.22 1.99
CA ARG A 67 -19.27 10.36 2.71
C ARG A 67 -20.49 11.13 3.21
N SER A 68 -20.34 12.41 3.54
CA SER A 68 -21.44 13.32 3.86
C SER A 68 -22.22 13.82 2.63
N GLY A 69 -21.91 13.34 1.43
CA GLY A 69 -22.65 13.67 0.21
C GLY A 69 -22.36 15.08 -0.35
N GLN A 70 -21.30 15.75 0.12
CA GLN A 70 -20.94 17.06 -0.42
C GLN A 70 -20.52 16.94 -1.90
N PRO A 71 -20.82 17.95 -2.74
CA PRO A 71 -20.43 17.93 -4.15
C PRO A 71 -18.91 18.15 -4.31
N PRO A 72 -18.29 17.59 -5.37
CA PRO A 72 -16.90 17.90 -5.71
C PRO A 72 -16.73 19.36 -6.15
N PRO A 73 -15.50 19.92 -6.07
CA PRO A 73 -14.28 19.28 -5.59
C PRO A 73 -14.19 19.23 -4.06
N TRP A 74 -13.82 18.06 -3.52
CA TRP A 74 -13.71 17.85 -2.07
C TRP A 74 -12.42 18.37 -1.45
N THR A 75 -11.55 19.02 -2.22
CA THR A 75 -10.33 19.66 -1.74
C THR A 75 -9.96 20.81 -2.67
N LYS A 76 -9.20 21.77 -2.15
CA LYS A 76 -8.58 22.83 -2.96
C LYS A 76 -7.18 22.46 -3.45
N ASP A 77 -6.64 21.32 -3.02
CA ASP A 77 -5.32 20.87 -3.43
C ASP A 77 -5.35 20.26 -4.84
N PRO A 78 -4.61 20.83 -5.81
CA PRO A 78 -4.70 20.39 -7.20
C PRO A 78 -4.06 19.02 -7.45
N ILE A 79 -3.13 18.58 -6.61
CA ILE A 79 -2.45 17.29 -6.74
C ILE A 79 -3.43 16.19 -6.30
N LEU A 80 -4.08 16.38 -5.14
CA LEU A 80 -5.11 15.46 -4.64
C LEU A 80 -6.36 15.41 -5.54
N GLN A 81 -6.65 16.48 -6.30
CA GLN A 81 -7.70 16.47 -7.32
C GLN A 81 -7.32 15.69 -8.60
N SER A 82 -6.04 15.49 -8.90
CA SER A 82 -5.59 15.01 -10.22
C SER A 82 -4.93 13.64 -10.20
N HIS A 83 -4.56 13.14 -9.03
CA HIS A 83 -3.93 11.83 -8.87
C HIS A 83 -4.69 10.98 -7.84
N LYS A 84 -4.53 9.67 -7.93
CA LYS A 84 -5.12 8.72 -6.99
C LYS A 84 -4.24 8.60 -5.76
N PHE A 85 -4.80 8.77 -4.58
CA PHE A 85 -4.16 8.54 -3.28
C PHE A 85 -5.06 7.64 -2.44
N CYS A 86 -4.46 6.71 -1.68
CA CYS A 86 -5.18 5.98 -0.63
C CYS A 86 -5.81 6.96 0.39
N ASN A 87 -6.77 6.47 1.17
CA ASN A 87 -7.25 7.22 2.34
C ASN A 87 -6.19 7.21 3.45
N THR A 88 -6.28 8.15 4.38
CA THR A 88 -5.41 8.23 5.58
C THR A 88 -5.61 7.06 6.53
N PHE A 89 -6.82 6.50 6.58
CA PHE A 89 -7.06 5.23 7.27
C PHE A 89 -7.16 4.16 6.21
N ARG A 90 -6.24 3.20 6.21
CA ARG A 90 -6.19 2.12 5.21
C ARG A 90 -7.53 1.38 5.12
N ILE A 91 -8.20 1.21 6.24
CA ILE A 91 -9.47 0.50 6.32
C ILE A 91 -10.59 1.15 5.50
N LEU A 92 -10.52 2.47 5.24
CA LEU A 92 -11.50 3.20 4.43
C LEU A 92 -11.33 2.99 2.92
N ASP A 93 -10.24 2.36 2.48
CA ASP A 93 -10.06 2.02 1.07
C ASP A 93 -11.11 1.00 0.62
N ARG A 94 -11.58 1.15 -0.63
CA ARG A 94 -12.65 0.31 -1.20
C ARG A 94 -12.32 -1.19 -1.11
N GLY A 95 -11.06 -1.56 -1.32
CA GLY A 95 -10.61 -2.94 -1.22
C GLY A 95 -10.70 -3.48 0.21
N CYS A 96 -10.32 -2.68 1.20
CA CYS A 96 -10.39 -3.03 2.62
C CYS A 96 -11.84 -3.13 3.11
N GLN A 97 -12.70 -2.20 2.71
CA GLN A 97 -14.13 -2.27 3.02
C GLN A 97 -14.79 -3.51 2.43
N TYR A 98 -14.45 -3.88 1.18
CA TYR A 98 -14.94 -5.12 0.59
C TYR A 98 -14.39 -6.37 1.30
N LEU A 99 -13.10 -6.38 1.65
CA LEU A 99 -12.48 -7.46 2.41
C LEU A 99 -13.20 -7.69 3.75
N VAL A 100 -13.47 -6.64 4.52
CA VAL A 100 -14.19 -6.78 5.80
C VAL A 100 -15.62 -7.28 5.58
N THR A 101 -16.39 -6.59 4.73
CA THR A 101 -17.84 -6.80 4.63
C THR A 101 -18.27 -8.02 3.82
N GLU A 102 -17.49 -8.40 2.80
CA GLU A 102 -17.88 -9.44 1.84
C GLU A 102 -17.02 -10.71 1.92
N VAL A 103 -15.77 -10.58 2.34
CA VAL A 103 -14.81 -11.71 2.39
C VAL A 103 -14.70 -12.27 3.79
N ILE A 104 -14.53 -11.43 4.82
CA ILE A 104 -14.34 -11.86 6.21
C ILE A 104 -15.70 -12.19 6.85
N GLU A 105 -16.62 -11.21 6.90
CA GLU A 105 -17.86 -11.32 7.68
C GLU A 105 -18.90 -12.29 7.12
N LYS A 106 -18.78 -12.71 5.86
CA LYS A 106 -19.72 -13.64 5.21
C LYS A 106 -19.16 -15.05 5.16
N GLY A 107 -20.05 -16.04 5.30
CA GLY A 107 -19.71 -17.46 5.29
C GLY A 107 -19.23 -17.96 6.65
N SER A 108 -18.66 -19.18 6.66
CA SER A 108 -18.17 -19.81 7.88
C SER A 108 -17.13 -18.94 8.59
N GLN A 109 -17.27 -18.79 9.90
CA GLN A 109 -16.29 -18.10 10.75
C GLN A 109 -15.26 -19.07 11.37
N ASP A 110 -15.23 -20.32 10.90
CA ASP A 110 -14.12 -21.22 11.16
C ASP A 110 -12.79 -20.60 10.71
N PRO A 111 -11.72 -20.62 11.53
CA PRO A 111 -10.46 -19.96 11.21
C PRO A 111 -9.85 -20.40 9.87
N THR A 112 -9.98 -21.68 9.50
CA THR A 112 -9.47 -22.20 8.22
C THR A 112 -10.24 -21.60 7.05
N GLU A 113 -11.57 -21.52 7.17
CA GLU A 113 -12.43 -20.98 6.13
C GLU A 113 -12.26 -19.45 5.96
N VAL A 114 -12.04 -18.71 7.05
CA VAL A 114 -11.72 -17.28 7.00
C VAL A 114 -10.35 -17.06 6.37
N THR A 115 -9.33 -17.82 6.79
CA THR A 115 -7.96 -17.78 6.24
C THR A 115 -7.98 -18.00 4.73
N PHE A 116 -8.70 -19.04 4.27
CA PHE A 116 -8.87 -19.33 2.85
C PHE A 116 -9.46 -18.15 2.08
N ARG A 117 -10.58 -17.58 2.56
CA ARG A 117 -11.25 -16.47 1.86
C ARG A 117 -10.36 -15.23 1.79
N VAL A 118 -9.68 -14.87 2.89
CA VAL A 118 -8.78 -13.72 2.96
C VAL A 118 -7.56 -13.92 2.07
N LEU A 119 -6.95 -15.11 2.10
CA LEU A 119 -5.79 -15.44 1.26
C LEU A 119 -6.16 -15.40 -0.23
N LEU A 120 -7.26 -16.05 -0.61
CA LEU A 120 -7.74 -16.06 -1.99
C LEU A 120 -8.01 -14.63 -2.50
N PHE A 121 -8.70 -13.80 -1.71
CA PHE A 121 -8.91 -12.40 -2.07
C PHE A 121 -7.59 -11.64 -2.20
N SER A 122 -6.65 -11.83 -1.26
CA SER A 122 -5.39 -11.09 -1.19
C SER A 122 -4.46 -11.42 -2.36
N LEU A 123 -4.45 -12.65 -2.88
CA LEU A 123 -3.65 -13.05 -4.04
C LEU A 123 -4.01 -12.29 -5.32
N PHE A 124 -5.29 -11.96 -5.51
CA PHE A 124 -5.77 -11.23 -6.70
C PHE A 124 -6.00 -9.74 -6.43
N THR A 125 -6.35 -9.39 -5.19
CA THR A 125 -6.72 -8.03 -4.72
C THR A 125 -7.74 -7.36 -5.66
N ASN A 126 -8.63 -8.15 -6.26
CA ASN A 126 -9.60 -7.70 -7.26
C ASN A 126 -11.00 -8.17 -6.90
N ILE A 127 -11.89 -7.21 -6.63
CA ILE A 127 -13.29 -7.44 -6.25
C ILE A 127 -14.04 -8.23 -7.34
N ASN A 128 -13.85 -7.88 -8.61
CA ASN A 128 -14.55 -8.55 -9.71
C ASN A 128 -14.13 -10.02 -9.82
N THR A 129 -12.84 -10.32 -9.64
CA THR A 129 -12.33 -11.69 -9.62
C THR A 129 -12.95 -12.50 -8.49
N TYR A 130 -12.94 -11.96 -7.26
CA TYR A 130 -13.52 -12.65 -6.11
C TYR A 130 -15.02 -12.89 -6.26
N GLU A 131 -15.79 -11.88 -6.70
CA GLU A 131 -17.23 -12.03 -6.99
C GLU A 131 -17.50 -13.07 -8.07
N THR A 132 -16.68 -13.09 -9.13
CA THR A 132 -16.85 -14.06 -10.22
C THR A 132 -16.60 -15.48 -9.73
N LEU A 133 -15.55 -15.69 -8.94
CA LEU A 133 -15.26 -16.99 -8.31
C LEU A 133 -16.42 -17.41 -7.39
N ARG A 134 -16.84 -16.54 -6.47
CA ARG A 134 -17.93 -16.79 -5.52
C ARG A 134 -19.25 -17.14 -6.22
N LYS A 135 -19.58 -16.48 -7.34
CA LYS A 135 -20.82 -16.74 -8.08
C LYS A 135 -20.82 -18.06 -8.84
N ASN A 136 -19.65 -18.50 -9.33
CA ASN A 136 -19.55 -19.68 -10.20
C ASN A 136 -19.18 -20.96 -9.44
N ILE A 137 -18.71 -20.85 -8.19
CA ILE A 137 -18.23 -21.98 -7.40
C ILE A 137 -19.03 -22.04 -6.10
N GLN A 138 -19.82 -23.10 -5.92
CA GLN A 138 -20.63 -23.35 -4.73
C GLN A 138 -20.56 -24.83 -4.33
N PRO A 139 -20.38 -25.16 -3.03
CA PRO A 139 -20.11 -24.24 -1.93
C PRO A 139 -18.71 -23.60 -2.03
N PHE A 140 -18.61 -22.32 -1.65
CA PHE A 140 -17.37 -21.55 -1.70
C PHE A 140 -16.56 -21.68 -0.40
N THR A 141 -16.03 -22.89 -0.17
CA THR A 141 -15.32 -23.26 1.06
C THR A 141 -14.00 -23.98 0.77
N TRP A 142 -13.05 -23.90 1.69
CA TRP A 142 -11.77 -24.62 1.61
C TRP A 142 -11.99 -26.13 1.61
N SER A 143 -12.85 -26.62 2.49
CA SER A 143 -13.23 -28.04 2.58
C SER A 143 -13.75 -28.66 1.27
N ARG A 144 -14.19 -27.83 0.31
CA ARG A 144 -14.70 -28.26 -1.01
C ARG A 144 -13.86 -27.71 -2.16
N TYR A 145 -12.72 -27.10 -1.85
CA TYR A 145 -11.83 -26.51 -2.84
C TYR A 145 -11.32 -27.58 -3.83
N LYS A 146 -11.38 -27.23 -5.12
CA LYS A 146 -10.85 -28.02 -6.23
C LYS A 146 -10.22 -27.07 -7.23
N ARG A 147 -8.89 -27.06 -7.37
CA ARG A 147 -8.14 -26.17 -8.27
C ARG A 147 -8.76 -26.06 -9.67
N LYS A 148 -9.18 -27.19 -10.26
CA LYS A 148 -9.78 -27.26 -11.60
C LYS A 148 -11.02 -26.37 -11.78
N GLU A 149 -11.84 -26.21 -10.74
CA GLU A 149 -13.02 -25.34 -10.81
C GLU A 149 -12.63 -23.85 -10.83
N TYR A 150 -11.64 -23.47 -10.03
CA TYR A 150 -11.09 -22.12 -9.99
C TYR A 150 -10.36 -21.78 -11.29
N GLU A 151 -9.56 -22.71 -11.80
CA GLU A 151 -8.89 -22.63 -13.10
C GLU A 151 -9.88 -22.34 -14.22
N LYS A 152 -10.98 -23.10 -14.30
CA LYS A 152 -12.01 -22.91 -15.34
C LYS A 152 -12.56 -21.48 -15.34
N VAL A 153 -12.87 -20.93 -14.17
CA VAL A 153 -13.40 -19.57 -14.03
C VAL A 153 -12.34 -18.52 -14.38
N LEU A 154 -11.12 -18.66 -13.86
CA LEU A 154 -10.03 -17.71 -14.10
C LEU A 154 -9.56 -17.72 -15.55
N ARG A 155 -9.45 -18.90 -16.18
CA ARG A 155 -9.15 -19.02 -17.62
C ARG A 155 -10.22 -18.36 -18.48
N ALA A 156 -11.49 -18.45 -18.10
CA ALA A 156 -12.57 -17.77 -18.82
C ALA A 156 -12.48 -16.24 -18.71
N LEU A 157 -12.10 -15.70 -17.55
CA LEU A 157 -11.80 -14.27 -17.40
C LEU A 157 -10.59 -13.86 -18.25
N TYR A 158 -9.52 -14.64 -18.17
CA TYR A 158 -8.28 -14.41 -18.92
C TYR A 158 -8.51 -14.39 -20.44
N ALA A 159 -9.19 -15.41 -20.98
CA ALA A 159 -9.48 -15.53 -22.41
C ALA A 159 -10.35 -14.39 -22.94
N ARG A 160 -11.13 -13.73 -22.08
CA ARG A 160 -11.95 -12.56 -22.42
C ARG A 160 -11.24 -11.23 -22.24
N GLY A 161 -9.96 -11.24 -21.86
CA GLY A 161 -9.19 -10.02 -21.56
C GLY A 161 -9.69 -9.27 -20.32
N ILE A 162 -10.44 -9.93 -19.43
CA ILE A 162 -10.91 -9.32 -18.19
C ILE A 162 -9.78 -9.41 -17.17
N ALA A 163 -9.38 -8.25 -16.61
CA ALA A 163 -8.30 -8.18 -15.64
C ALA A 163 -8.62 -9.00 -14.38
N ILE A 164 -7.79 -10.02 -14.11
CA ILE A 164 -7.86 -10.89 -12.92
C ILE A 164 -7.27 -10.19 -11.69
N TYR A 165 -6.28 -9.35 -11.91
CA TYR A 165 -5.59 -8.59 -10.87
C TYR A 165 -6.02 -7.13 -10.90
N THR A 166 -5.80 -6.43 -9.80
CA THR A 166 -5.81 -4.96 -9.79
C THR A 166 -4.48 -4.42 -10.31
N GLY A 167 -4.46 -3.19 -10.81
CA GLY A 167 -3.23 -2.51 -11.23
C GLY A 167 -2.42 -1.89 -10.09
N ALA A 168 -2.84 -2.06 -8.83
CA ALA A 168 -2.13 -1.61 -7.64
C ALA A 168 -1.89 -2.81 -6.71
N TYR A 169 -0.88 -2.76 -5.83
CA TYR A 169 -0.53 -3.90 -4.97
C TYR A 169 -0.21 -5.18 -5.76
N GLN A 170 0.54 -5.03 -6.87
CA GLN A 170 0.95 -6.16 -7.71
C GLN A 170 1.80 -7.14 -6.87
N LYS A 171 1.57 -8.43 -7.11
CA LYS A 171 2.22 -9.53 -6.40
C LYS A 171 2.80 -10.48 -7.44
N PRO A 172 4.12 -10.72 -7.45
CA PRO A 172 4.71 -11.66 -8.36
C PRO A 172 4.20 -13.06 -8.06
N ALA A 173 3.80 -13.79 -9.10
CA ALA A 173 3.50 -15.20 -8.95
C ALA A 173 4.80 -16.00 -8.86
N PRO A 174 4.89 -17.01 -7.97
CA PRO A 174 6.05 -17.87 -7.96
C PRO A 174 6.04 -18.77 -9.19
N ASP A 175 7.20 -19.14 -9.73
CA ASP A 175 7.25 -20.22 -10.71
C ASP A 175 7.10 -21.57 -9.99
N LEU A 176 5.90 -22.15 -10.09
CA LEU A 176 5.51 -23.46 -9.56
C LEU A 176 5.09 -24.42 -10.70
N GLY A 177 5.58 -24.19 -11.92
CA GLY A 177 5.37 -25.09 -13.06
C GLY A 177 4.11 -24.83 -13.89
N PHE A 178 3.37 -23.74 -13.64
CA PHE A 178 2.28 -23.32 -14.51
C PHE A 178 2.68 -22.17 -15.42
N THR A 179 2.14 -22.14 -16.64
CA THR A 179 2.34 -21.04 -17.59
C THR A 179 1.68 -19.75 -17.12
N GLU A 180 0.47 -19.82 -16.55
CA GLU A 180 -0.27 -18.64 -16.14
C GLU A 180 -0.05 -18.26 -14.66
N ASN A 181 0.21 -16.98 -14.40
CA ASN A 181 0.41 -16.45 -13.04
C ASN A 181 -0.73 -16.76 -12.08
N PHE A 182 -1.98 -16.75 -12.54
CA PHE A 182 -3.12 -17.06 -11.66
C PHE A 182 -3.14 -18.54 -11.25
N MET A 183 -2.60 -19.45 -12.07
CA MET A 183 -2.46 -20.86 -11.72
C MET A 183 -1.35 -21.06 -10.70
N ASN A 184 -0.23 -20.37 -10.88
CA ASN A 184 0.85 -20.35 -9.89
C ASN A 184 0.39 -19.78 -8.54
N HIS A 185 -0.46 -18.74 -8.52
CA HIS A 185 -1.06 -18.25 -7.27
C HIS A 185 -2.02 -19.24 -6.61
N LEU A 186 -2.83 -19.97 -7.39
CA LEU A 186 -3.66 -21.04 -6.82
C LEU A 186 -2.79 -22.15 -6.21
N ALA A 187 -1.68 -22.51 -6.86
CA ALA A 187 -0.73 -23.48 -6.31
C ALA A 187 -0.07 -22.95 -5.03
N LEU A 188 0.36 -21.69 -4.99
CA LEU A 188 0.88 -21.05 -3.78
C LEU A 188 -0.14 -21.04 -2.64
N MET A 189 -1.41 -20.73 -2.95
CA MET A 189 -2.48 -20.75 -1.96
C MET A 189 -2.62 -22.12 -1.30
N GLU A 190 -2.56 -23.19 -2.10
CA GLU A 190 -2.67 -24.55 -1.59
C GLU A 190 -1.51 -24.94 -0.70
N VAL A 191 -0.29 -24.47 -0.99
CA VAL A 191 0.87 -24.66 -0.12
C VAL A 191 0.66 -23.91 1.20
N LEU A 192 0.30 -22.62 1.14
CA LEU A 192 0.08 -21.81 2.35
C LEU A 192 -1.02 -22.40 3.23
N MET A 193 -2.14 -22.84 2.65
CA MET A 193 -3.28 -23.39 3.40
C MET A 193 -2.98 -24.69 4.16
N GLN A 194 -1.84 -25.35 3.95
CA GLN A 194 -1.45 -26.54 4.71
C GLN A 194 -1.14 -26.23 6.17
N GLU A 195 -0.47 -25.11 6.42
CA GLU A 195 0.02 -24.75 7.77
C GLU A 195 -0.52 -23.40 8.24
N MET A 196 -0.93 -22.51 7.32
CA MET A 196 -1.29 -21.13 7.66
C MET A 196 -2.35 -21.04 8.77
N PRO A 197 -3.49 -21.77 8.74
CA PRO A 197 -4.48 -21.68 9.82
C PRO A 197 -3.90 -21.95 11.22
N ASP A 198 -3.00 -22.93 11.34
CA ASP A 198 -2.34 -23.27 12.59
C ASP A 198 -1.31 -22.21 12.98
N VAL A 199 -0.49 -21.74 12.03
CA VAL A 199 0.46 -20.65 12.24
C VAL A 199 -0.25 -19.39 12.75
N LEU A 200 -1.38 -19.01 12.16
CA LEU A 200 -2.14 -17.82 12.55
C LEU A 200 -2.70 -17.90 13.98
N THR A 201 -3.15 -19.08 14.38
CA THR A 201 -3.80 -19.29 15.68
C THR A 201 -2.83 -19.55 16.82
N THR A 202 -1.60 -19.99 16.51
CA THR A 202 -0.57 -20.34 17.50
C THR A 202 0.56 -19.32 17.61
N ALA A 203 0.69 -18.38 16.67
CA ALA A 203 1.73 -17.36 16.69
C ALA A 203 1.68 -16.52 17.97
N GLU A 204 2.86 -16.34 18.59
CA GLU A 204 3.02 -15.49 19.77
C GLU A 204 3.16 -14.01 19.36
N TYR A 205 3.82 -13.77 18.23
CA TYR A 205 4.03 -12.43 17.67
C TYR A 205 3.52 -12.33 16.24
N MET A 206 3.00 -11.15 15.88
CA MET A 206 2.65 -10.81 14.50
C MET A 206 3.89 -10.88 13.55
N ALA A 207 5.08 -10.68 14.12
CA ALA A 207 6.37 -10.86 13.45
C ALA A 207 6.62 -12.32 13.01
N ASP A 208 6.20 -13.32 13.79
CA ASP A 208 6.42 -14.73 13.45
C ASP A 208 5.63 -15.13 12.20
N VAL A 209 4.40 -14.64 12.08
CA VAL A 209 3.57 -14.84 10.88
C VAL A 209 4.22 -14.17 9.67
N PHE A 210 4.76 -12.95 9.85
CA PHE A 210 5.46 -12.24 8.79
C PHE A 210 6.72 -12.97 8.30
N GLU A 211 7.55 -13.42 9.25
CA GLU A 211 8.78 -14.17 8.97
C GLU A 211 8.46 -15.49 8.27
N TRP A 212 7.45 -16.23 8.74
CA TRP A 212 6.97 -17.46 8.11
C TRP A 212 6.51 -17.20 6.66
N LEU A 213 5.70 -16.15 6.43
CA LEU A 213 5.25 -15.78 5.08
C LEU A 213 6.42 -15.49 4.13
N ARG A 214 7.50 -14.87 4.60
CA ARG A 214 8.68 -14.54 3.79
C ARG A 214 9.52 -15.74 3.35
N THR A 215 9.31 -16.91 3.97
CA THR A 215 10.00 -18.15 3.56
C THR A 215 9.50 -18.66 2.22
N PHE A 216 8.29 -18.26 1.79
CA PHE A 216 7.71 -18.71 0.53
C PHE A 216 8.23 -17.89 -0.65
N LYS A 217 8.52 -18.59 -1.75
CA LYS A 217 8.91 -17.98 -3.03
C LYS A 217 7.87 -16.93 -3.44
N SER A 218 8.36 -15.79 -3.94
CA SER A 218 7.57 -14.62 -4.40
C SER A 218 6.81 -13.85 -3.31
N ILE A 219 6.86 -14.27 -2.05
CA ILE A 219 6.33 -13.49 -0.92
C ILE A 219 7.47 -12.64 -0.32
N GLY A 220 7.70 -11.47 -0.90
CA GLY A 220 8.58 -10.44 -0.32
C GLY A 220 7.91 -9.62 0.79
N ASP A 221 8.66 -8.70 1.41
CA ASP A 221 8.21 -7.85 2.52
C ASP A 221 6.85 -7.20 2.28
N PHE A 222 6.68 -6.60 1.11
CA PHE A 222 5.43 -5.94 0.75
C PHE A 222 4.26 -6.93 0.69
N THR A 223 4.43 -8.07 0.01
CA THR A 223 3.37 -9.08 -0.13
C THR A 223 3.01 -9.68 1.22
N ALA A 224 4.00 -10.04 2.04
CA ALA A 224 3.81 -10.57 3.39
C ALA A 224 3.06 -9.57 4.27
N TYR A 225 3.51 -8.31 4.30
CA TYR A 225 2.90 -7.29 5.14
C TYR A 225 1.47 -6.97 4.71
N GLN A 226 1.19 -6.86 3.41
CA GLN A 226 -0.18 -6.62 2.94
C GLN A 226 -1.14 -7.78 3.25
N LEU A 227 -0.68 -9.04 3.14
CA LEU A 227 -1.47 -10.20 3.51
C LEU A 227 -1.71 -10.24 5.03
N LEU A 228 -0.68 -9.96 5.83
CA LEU A 228 -0.76 -9.89 7.28
C LEU A 228 -1.77 -8.83 7.76
N LEU A 229 -1.74 -7.62 7.19
CA LEU A 229 -2.73 -6.57 7.47
C LEU A 229 -4.16 -6.96 7.05
N ASN A 230 -4.32 -7.77 6.00
CA ASN A 230 -5.63 -8.24 5.59
C ASN A 230 -6.19 -9.29 6.56
N LEU A 231 -5.33 -10.17 7.08
CA LEU A 231 -5.71 -11.18 8.07
C LEU A 231 -6.03 -10.55 9.42
N SER A 232 -5.31 -9.50 9.81
CA SER A 232 -5.54 -8.80 11.08
C SER A 232 -6.89 -8.05 11.15
N TYR A 233 -7.61 -7.92 10.03
CA TYR A 233 -9.01 -7.46 10.06
C TYR A 233 -10.02 -8.56 10.45
N SER A 234 -9.55 -9.79 10.67
CA SER A 234 -10.38 -10.93 11.08
C SER A 234 -9.94 -11.48 12.44
N ASN A 235 -10.72 -12.42 12.98
CA ASN A 235 -10.44 -13.05 14.27
C ASN A 235 -9.51 -14.28 14.17
N VAL A 236 -8.86 -14.51 13.03
CA VAL A 236 -7.88 -15.61 12.88
C VAL A 236 -6.59 -15.33 13.66
N MET A 237 -6.36 -14.06 14.02
CA MET A 237 -5.28 -13.60 14.87
C MET A 237 -5.78 -12.42 15.72
N SER A 238 -5.29 -12.28 16.95
CA SER A 238 -5.70 -11.21 17.86
C SER A 238 -4.47 -10.43 18.34
N PHE A 239 -3.91 -9.65 17.43
CA PHE A 239 -2.76 -8.76 17.64
C PHE A 239 -3.19 -7.30 17.70
N SER A 240 -2.46 -6.50 18.48
CA SER A 240 -2.65 -5.06 18.53
C SER A 240 -2.19 -4.40 17.24
N ASP A 241 -2.83 -3.29 16.87
CA ASP A 241 -2.37 -2.46 15.75
C ASP A 241 -1.06 -1.70 16.06
N HIS A 242 -0.55 -1.87 17.29
CA HIS A 242 0.77 -1.43 17.74
C HIS A 242 1.84 -2.53 17.70
N ASP A 243 1.50 -3.78 17.37
CA ASP A 243 2.46 -4.89 17.50
C ASP A 243 3.54 -4.83 16.43
N PHE A 244 3.16 -4.55 15.18
CA PHE A 244 4.05 -4.78 14.06
C PHE A 244 3.82 -3.82 12.88
N VAL A 245 4.93 -3.38 12.26
CA VAL A 245 4.93 -2.54 11.07
C VAL A 245 6.16 -2.85 10.23
N VAL A 246 6.00 -2.92 8.92
CA VAL A 246 7.09 -3.15 7.97
C VAL A 246 7.21 -1.93 7.08
N MET A 247 8.33 -1.25 7.20
CA MET A 247 8.67 -0.16 6.30
C MET A 247 9.00 -0.75 4.93
N CYS A 248 8.19 -0.46 3.93
CA CYS A 248 8.43 -0.80 2.53
C CYS A 248 9.14 0.37 1.82
N VAL A 249 9.61 0.20 0.58
CA VAL A 249 10.43 1.24 -0.09
C VAL A 249 9.74 2.61 -0.14
N GLY A 250 8.45 2.65 -0.51
CA GLY A 250 7.71 3.90 -0.60
C GLY A 250 7.63 4.64 0.75
N SER A 251 7.32 3.93 1.82
CA SER A 251 7.23 4.51 3.17
C SER A 251 8.60 4.90 3.73
N ARG A 252 9.66 4.16 3.42
CA ARG A 252 11.05 4.54 3.75
C ARG A 252 11.47 5.82 3.07
N ARG A 253 11.20 5.96 1.77
CA ARG A 253 11.46 7.22 1.05
C ARG A 253 10.67 8.37 1.65
N GLY A 254 9.41 8.14 2.00
CA GLY A 254 8.59 9.11 2.74
C GLY A 254 9.24 9.54 4.04
N LEU A 255 9.67 8.58 4.86
CA LEU A 255 10.31 8.82 6.15
C LEU A 255 11.64 9.58 6.00
N ARG A 256 12.48 9.20 5.03
CA ARG A 256 13.73 9.91 4.71
C ARG A 256 13.50 11.35 4.28
N ARG A 257 12.37 11.65 3.62
CA ARG A 257 12.04 13.06 3.30
C ARG A 257 11.72 13.86 4.55
N CYS A 258 11.15 13.24 5.58
CA CYS A 258 10.69 13.91 6.79
C CYS A 258 11.82 14.49 7.64
N PHE A 259 13.04 13.96 7.57
CA PHE A 259 14.16 14.37 8.42
C PHE A 259 15.38 14.74 7.59
N ARG A 260 16.23 15.64 8.09
CA ARG A 260 17.45 16.04 7.37
C ARG A 260 18.55 15.00 7.45
N GLU A 261 18.64 14.34 8.59
CA GLU A 261 19.65 13.34 8.89
C GLU A 261 19.33 12.03 8.17
N ASP A 262 20.39 11.27 7.88
CA ASP A 262 20.21 9.89 7.47
C ASP A 262 19.64 9.05 8.64
N ILE A 263 18.68 8.20 8.28
CA ILE A 263 17.92 7.38 9.22
C ILE A 263 18.44 5.95 9.11
N PRO A 264 19.17 5.45 10.13
CA PRO A 264 19.56 4.06 10.18
C PRO A 264 18.34 3.15 10.06
N ARG A 265 18.45 2.08 9.27
CA ARG A 265 17.41 1.04 9.10
C ARG A 265 16.85 0.58 10.44
N SER A 266 17.74 0.41 11.40
CA SER A 266 17.46 -0.05 12.75
C SER A 266 16.66 0.92 13.62
N MET A 267 16.35 2.14 13.14
CA MET A 267 15.56 3.15 13.86
C MET A 267 14.34 3.65 13.08
N GLU A 268 14.10 3.16 11.87
CA GLU A 268 12.95 3.59 11.08
C GLU A 268 11.62 3.27 11.78
N VAL A 269 11.49 2.04 12.31
CA VAL A 269 10.31 1.62 13.07
C VAL A 269 10.16 2.42 14.36
N ASP A 270 11.28 2.76 15.03
CA ASP A 270 11.25 3.59 16.24
C ASP A 270 10.68 4.99 15.93
N LEU A 271 11.07 5.59 14.81
CA LEU A 271 10.52 6.88 14.36
C LEU A 271 9.04 6.79 13.98
N VAL A 272 8.63 5.71 13.31
CA VAL A 272 7.21 5.49 12.95
C VAL A 272 6.35 5.33 14.19
N ARG A 273 6.82 4.58 15.19
CA ARG A 273 6.16 4.44 16.49
C ARG A 273 6.08 5.78 17.21
N TRP A 274 7.17 6.54 17.21
CA TRP A 274 7.19 7.89 17.78
C TRP A 274 6.19 8.82 17.09
N MET A 275 6.15 8.83 15.75
CA MET A 275 5.16 9.59 14.96
C MET A 275 3.73 9.18 15.33
N GLN A 276 3.48 7.87 15.45
CA GLN A 276 2.18 7.36 15.85
C GLN A 276 1.78 7.84 17.26
N SER A 277 2.69 7.79 18.23
CA SER A 277 2.41 8.20 19.61
C SER A 277 2.28 9.71 19.80
N SER A 278 2.89 10.51 18.93
CA SER A 278 2.92 11.98 19.01
C SER A 278 1.94 12.67 18.04
N GLN A 279 1.06 11.91 17.39
CA GLN A 279 0.20 12.42 16.32
C GLN A 279 -0.69 13.60 16.75
N ASP A 280 -1.27 13.53 17.96
CA ASP A 280 -2.15 14.58 18.48
C ASP A 280 -1.42 15.91 18.67
N ASP A 281 -0.19 15.86 19.20
CA ASP A 281 0.68 17.03 19.35
C ASP A 281 0.98 17.68 18.00
N HIS A 282 1.13 16.87 16.95
CA HIS A 282 1.41 17.37 15.61
C HIS A 282 0.18 17.94 14.92
N PHE A 283 -0.99 17.31 15.03
CA PHE A 283 -2.22 17.92 14.55
C PHE A 283 -2.51 19.25 15.27
N ALA A 284 -2.31 19.31 16.60
CA ALA A 284 -2.47 20.52 17.39
C ALA A 284 -1.45 21.61 17.03
N ARG A 285 -0.15 21.27 16.95
CA ARG A 285 0.94 22.19 16.55
C ARG A 285 0.68 22.83 15.19
N LEU A 286 0.14 22.05 14.26
CA LEU A 286 -0.17 22.51 12.90
C LEU A 286 -1.57 23.16 12.79
N ARG A 287 -2.35 23.18 13.88
CA ARG A 287 -3.74 23.66 13.92
C ARG A 287 -4.63 22.98 12.88
N LEU A 288 -4.45 21.67 12.72
CA LEU A 288 -5.22 20.82 11.82
C LEU A 288 -6.41 20.23 12.57
N SER A 289 -7.58 20.23 11.93
CA SER A 289 -8.73 19.47 12.42
C SER A 289 -8.56 18.02 11.99
N PHE A 290 -8.43 17.11 12.96
CA PHE A 290 -8.35 15.68 12.73
C PHE A 290 -9.02 14.96 13.90
N ASN A 291 -10.20 14.38 13.67
CA ASN A 291 -11.00 13.76 14.72
C ASN A 291 -10.76 12.25 14.85
N GLY A 292 -9.81 11.69 14.11
CA GLY A 292 -9.62 10.25 14.02
C GLY A 292 -10.70 9.55 13.17
N LEU A 293 -10.73 8.22 13.28
CA LEU A 293 -11.64 7.34 12.56
C LEU A 293 -12.83 6.92 13.44
N GLY A 294 -14.04 7.03 12.91
CA GLY A 294 -15.26 6.65 13.63
C GLY A 294 -15.68 7.66 14.69
N ASP A 295 -16.86 7.44 15.27
CA ASP A 295 -17.42 8.33 16.30
C ASP A 295 -16.59 8.35 17.60
N GLN A 296 -15.81 7.28 17.82
CA GLN A 296 -14.88 7.16 18.95
C GLN A 296 -13.54 7.87 18.69
N GLY A 297 -13.31 8.36 17.46
CA GLY A 297 -12.08 9.05 17.08
C GLY A 297 -10.83 8.20 17.20
N HIS A 298 -10.85 6.98 16.64
CA HIS A 298 -9.70 6.09 16.66
C HIS A 298 -8.48 6.78 16.02
N PRO A 299 -7.32 6.81 16.70
CA PRO A 299 -6.12 7.45 16.18
C PRO A 299 -5.56 6.67 14.98
N MET A 300 -4.66 7.29 14.23
CA MET A 300 -3.90 6.59 13.19
C MET A 300 -3.10 5.44 13.82
N MET A 301 -3.21 4.26 13.23
CA MET A 301 -2.45 3.06 13.62
C MET A 301 -1.07 3.05 12.98
N LEU A 302 -0.18 2.12 13.34
CA LEU A 302 1.15 2.04 12.72
C LEU A 302 1.08 1.84 11.21
N CYS A 303 0.14 1.01 10.73
CA CYS A 303 -0.09 0.84 9.30
C CYS A 303 -0.59 2.12 8.62
N ASP A 304 -1.32 2.97 9.36
CA ASP A 304 -1.80 4.26 8.86
C ASP A 304 -0.69 5.33 8.82
N ILE A 305 0.34 5.20 9.66
CA ILE A 305 1.56 6.03 9.53
C ILE A 305 2.40 5.55 8.34
N GLU A 306 2.64 4.24 8.23
CA GLU A 306 3.46 3.62 7.17
C GLU A 306 2.92 3.95 5.78
N HIS A 307 1.64 3.66 5.51
CA HIS A 307 1.08 3.90 4.18
C HIS A 307 0.98 5.42 3.85
N THR A 308 0.84 6.30 4.85
CA THR A 308 0.78 7.76 4.64
C THR A 308 2.17 8.29 4.30
N LEU A 309 3.23 7.70 4.84
CA LEU A 309 4.61 7.99 4.42
C LEU A 309 4.82 7.60 2.95
N CYS A 310 4.26 6.46 2.51
CA CYS A 310 4.29 6.07 1.11
C CYS A 310 3.56 7.08 0.21
N GLU A 311 2.36 7.51 0.63
CA GLU A 311 1.59 8.54 -0.10
C GLU A 311 2.26 9.93 -0.05
N LEU A 312 3.02 10.25 1.00
CA LEU A 312 3.82 11.47 1.10
C LEU A 312 4.91 11.53 0.03
N ASP A 313 5.71 10.47 -0.12
CA ASP A 313 6.75 10.41 -1.16
C ASP A 313 6.13 10.62 -2.55
N LYS A 314 5.04 9.91 -2.82
CA LYS A 314 4.28 10.05 -4.05
C LYS A 314 3.73 11.45 -4.25
N TYR A 315 3.16 12.06 -3.21
CA TYR A 315 2.62 13.42 -3.26
C TYR A 315 3.73 14.42 -3.64
N ILE A 316 4.88 14.34 -2.96
CA ILE A 316 6.03 15.22 -3.21
C ILE A 316 6.59 15.03 -4.63
N ARG A 317 6.70 13.80 -5.13
CA ARG A 317 7.13 13.56 -6.53
C ARG A 317 6.17 14.18 -7.56
N LYS A 318 4.88 14.30 -7.23
CA LYS A 318 3.90 14.99 -8.07
C LYS A 318 3.90 16.51 -7.90
N CYS A 319 4.53 17.05 -6.86
CA CYS A 319 4.75 18.49 -6.73
C CYS A 319 5.69 18.97 -7.85
N GLY A 320 5.16 19.77 -8.78
CA GLY A 320 5.93 20.33 -9.91
C GLY A 320 5.66 19.67 -11.26
N GLN A 321 4.93 18.54 -11.30
CA GLN A 321 4.50 17.94 -12.55
C GLN A 321 3.23 18.62 -13.07
N SER A 322 3.19 18.95 -14.37
CA SER A 322 1.96 19.43 -15.01
C SER A 322 0.95 18.28 -15.08
N SER A 323 -0.21 18.41 -14.43
CA SER A 323 -1.28 17.42 -14.55
C SER A 323 -1.89 17.49 -15.95
N LYS A 324 -1.54 16.51 -16.81
CA LYS A 324 -2.19 16.30 -18.12
C LYS A 324 -3.43 15.38 -18.02
N GLY A 325 -3.73 14.85 -16.84
CA GLY A 325 -4.82 13.92 -16.59
C GLY A 325 -6.16 14.60 -16.29
N ARG A 326 -7.25 13.89 -16.56
CA ARG A 326 -8.60 14.29 -16.10
C ARG A 326 -8.61 14.36 -14.56
N PRO A 327 -9.32 15.33 -13.95
CA PRO A 327 -9.54 15.34 -12.51
C PRO A 327 -10.09 13.99 -12.04
N PHE A 328 -9.63 13.54 -10.87
CA PHE A 328 -10.16 12.36 -10.21
C PHE A 328 -11.65 12.55 -9.98
N ALA A 329 -12.45 11.71 -10.65
CA ALA A 329 -13.86 11.55 -10.36
C ALA A 329 -14.00 10.34 -9.42
N GLY A 330 -14.47 10.58 -8.19
CA GLY A 330 -14.88 9.48 -7.33
C GLY A 330 -15.94 8.63 -8.03
N THR A 331 -15.82 7.30 -7.96
CA THR A 331 -16.82 6.40 -8.53
C THR A 331 -17.88 6.08 -7.47
N GLY A 332 -19.14 6.40 -7.75
CA GLY A 332 -20.28 6.08 -6.90
C GLY A 332 -20.35 6.87 -5.59
N GLU A 333 -21.44 6.67 -4.87
CA GLU A 333 -21.65 7.18 -3.52
C GLU A 333 -20.88 6.32 -2.51
N LEU A 334 -20.29 6.96 -1.50
CA LEU A 334 -19.73 6.25 -0.35
C LEU A 334 -20.87 6.02 0.65
N GLY A 335 -21.28 4.77 0.85
CA GLY A 335 -22.26 4.39 1.89
C GLY A 335 -21.67 4.50 3.30
N GLU A 336 -22.23 3.82 4.28
CA GLU A 336 -21.57 3.65 5.58
C GLU A 336 -20.36 2.72 5.45
N TYR A 337 -19.28 3.01 6.17
CA TYR A 337 -18.13 2.08 6.28
C TYR A 337 -18.30 1.17 7.48
N ARG A 338 -17.64 0.02 7.44
CA ARG A 338 -17.56 -0.91 8.57
C ARG A 338 -16.14 -1.01 9.09
N LEU A 339 -16.04 -0.96 10.41
CA LEU A 339 -14.81 -1.31 11.11
C LEU A 339 -14.75 -2.82 11.33
N PRO A 340 -13.56 -3.44 11.29
CA PRO A 340 -13.38 -4.85 11.61
C PRO A 340 -13.94 -5.20 12.99
N LYS A 341 -14.79 -6.23 13.08
CA LYS A 341 -15.25 -6.76 14.37
C LYS A 341 -14.10 -7.22 15.27
N ALA A 342 -13.00 -7.65 14.65
CA ALA A 342 -11.77 -8.03 15.34
C ALA A 342 -11.23 -6.92 16.23
N TRP A 343 -11.40 -5.65 15.85
CA TRP A 343 -10.88 -4.51 16.62
C TRP A 343 -11.53 -4.36 18.00
N SER A 344 -12.70 -4.95 18.23
CA SER A 344 -13.37 -4.97 19.53
C SER A 344 -12.88 -6.11 20.45
N ASP A 345 -12.01 -6.99 19.97
CA ASP A 345 -11.44 -8.08 20.78
C ASP A 345 -10.47 -7.51 21.84
N LYS A 346 -10.74 -7.83 23.12
CA LYS A 346 -9.91 -7.43 24.25
C LYS A 346 -8.48 -7.96 24.14
N ALA A 347 -8.27 -9.10 23.49
CA ALA A 347 -6.93 -9.66 23.29
C ALA A 347 -6.01 -8.72 22.49
N ARG A 348 -6.58 -7.84 21.64
CA ARG A 348 -5.82 -6.83 20.87
C ARG A 348 -5.38 -5.62 21.69
N GLN A 349 -5.83 -5.51 22.94
CA GLN A 349 -5.36 -4.47 23.85
C GLN A 349 -3.98 -4.80 24.44
N VAL A 350 -3.53 -6.05 24.30
CA VAL A 350 -2.21 -6.49 24.74
C VAL A 350 -1.22 -6.28 23.60
N VAL A 351 -0.21 -5.44 23.84
CA VAL A 351 0.87 -5.19 22.88
C VAL A 351 1.91 -6.30 22.98
N ARG A 352 2.23 -6.92 21.84
CA ARG A 352 3.22 -8.00 21.69
C ARG A 352 4.25 -7.61 20.63
N ILE A 353 5.33 -6.97 21.07
CA ILE A 353 6.44 -6.59 20.20
C ILE A 353 7.59 -7.58 20.45
N LYS A 354 7.99 -8.30 19.40
CA LYS A 354 9.16 -9.19 19.43
C LYS A 354 10.42 -8.34 19.62
N ASN A 355 11.26 -8.68 20.61
CA ASN A 355 12.44 -7.86 20.93
C ASN A 355 13.52 -7.98 19.83
N LYS A 356 14.32 -6.92 19.69
CA LYS A 356 15.32 -6.79 18.62
C LYS A 356 16.38 -7.89 18.62
N GLU A 357 16.73 -8.41 19.80
CA GLU A 357 17.70 -9.51 19.96
C GLU A 357 17.12 -10.88 19.54
N GLU A 358 15.79 -11.01 19.47
CA GLU A 358 15.07 -12.21 19.05
C GLU A 358 14.61 -12.15 17.58
N ALA A 359 14.71 -10.96 16.96
CA ALA A 359 14.10 -10.60 15.68
C ALA A 359 15.11 -10.13 14.62
N GLU A 360 16.38 -10.55 14.69
CA GLU A 360 17.33 -10.39 13.58
C GLU A 360 17.40 -11.66 12.70
N PRO A 361 16.43 -11.92 11.81
CA PRO A 361 16.78 -12.48 10.53
C PRO A 361 17.41 -11.37 9.66
N ASP A 362 18.46 -11.72 8.91
CA ASP A 362 19.00 -10.87 7.85
C ASP A 362 17.84 -10.29 7.01
N ILE A 363 17.64 -8.97 7.08
CA ILE A 363 16.63 -8.29 6.25
C ILE A 363 17.14 -8.33 4.80
N VAL A 364 16.94 -9.45 4.12
CA VAL A 364 17.15 -9.58 2.68
C VAL A 364 15.94 -8.96 2.00
N GLU A 365 16.11 -7.74 1.50
CA GLU A 365 15.07 -7.02 0.75
C GLU A 365 14.89 -7.68 -0.62
N LYS A 366 13.80 -8.46 -0.78
CA LYS A 366 13.47 -9.09 -2.06
C LYS A 366 12.69 -8.12 -2.94
N PHE A 367 13.31 -7.62 -4.00
CA PHE A 367 12.68 -6.80 -5.03
C PHE A 367 12.16 -7.64 -6.20
N VAL A 368 11.14 -7.14 -6.90
CA VAL A 368 10.57 -7.82 -8.07
C VAL A 368 11.07 -7.14 -9.33
N VAL A 369 11.81 -7.88 -10.15
CA VAL A 369 12.27 -7.43 -11.46
C VAL A 369 11.06 -7.32 -12.40
N GLN A 370 10.77 -6.13 -12.92
CA GLN A 370 9.78 -5.92 -13.99
C GLN A 370 10.36 -6.30 -15.35
N SER A 371 11.55 -5.78 -15.66
CA SER A 371 12.24 -6.02 -16.93
C SER A 371 13.71 -5.71 -16.81
N ILE A 372 14.55 -6.44 -17.55
CA ILE A 372 15.94 -6.06 -17.82
C ILE A 372 15.97 -5.36 -19.17
N ARG A 373 16.63 -4.21 -19.27
CA ARG A 373 16.70 -3.43 -20.53
C ARG A 373 18.10 -3.19 -21.07
N ALA A 374 19.13 -3.38 -20.25
CA ALA A 374 20.52 -3.26 -20.69
C ALA A 374 21.42 -4.23 -19.90
N HIS A 375 22.60 -4.51 -20.43
CA HIS A 375 23.66 -5.23 -19.73
C HIS A 375 25.01 -4.53 -19.95
N ARG A 376 25.93 -4.66 -19.01
CA ARG A 376 27.30 -4.16 -19.12
C ARG A 376 28.28 -5.11 -18.45
N LEU A 377 29.55 -5.04 -18.86
CA LEU A 377 30.65 -5.74 -18.20
C LEU A 377 31.43 -4.73 -17.34
N VAL A 378 31.51 -4.96 -16.03
CA VAL A 378 32.27 -4.16 -15.08
C VAL A 378 33.14 -5.11 -14.25
N ASP A 379 34.45 -4.90 -14.26
CA ASP A 379 35.42 -5.72 -13.51
C ASP A 379 35.31 -7.24 -13.72
N GLY A 380 34.93 -7.65 -14.94
CA GLY A 380 34.76 -9.06 -15.31
C GLY A 380 33.44 -9.69 -14.88
N MET A 381 32.55 -8.94 -14.23
CA MET A 381 31.20 -9.34 -13.87
C MET A 381 30.17 -8.70 -14.80
N ILE A 382 29.14 -9.47 -15.17
CA ILE A 382 28.01 -8.95 -15.93
C ILE A 382 27.05 -8.30 -14.95
N GLU A 383 26.63 -7.07 -15.26
CA GLU A 383 25.55 -6.38 -14.55
C GLU A 383 24.39 -6.13 -15.53
N PHE A 384 23.17 -6.25 -15.02
CA PHE A 384 21.93 -5.97 -15.76
C PHE A 384 21.28 -4.69 -15.24
N LEU A 385 20.81 -3.84 -16.15
CA LEU A 385 19.98 -2.69 -15.80
C LEU A 385 18.54 -3.16 -15.59
N VAL A 386 18.16 -3.23 -14.32
CA VAL A 386 16.89 -3.74 -13.83
C VAL A 386 15.90 -2.62 -13.63
N PHE A 387 14.73 -2.78 -14.21
CA PHE A 387 13.55 -1.98 -13.92
C PHE A 387 12.70 -2.78 -12.96
N TRP A 388 12.28 -2.14 -11.87
CA TRP A 388 11.61 -2.80 -10.76
C TRP A 388 10.09 -2.66 -10.87
N GLU A 389 9.35 -3.71 -10.54
CA GLU A 389 7.88 -3.67 -10.62
C GLU A 389 7.32 -2.68 -9.60
N GLY A 390 6.54 -1.71 -10.09
CA GLY A 390 5.97 -0.64 -9.27
C GLY A 390 6.86 0.61 -9.11
N TYR A 391 7.98 0.66 -9.82
CA TYR A 391 8.92 1.80 -9.82
C TYR A 391 8.94 2.47 -11.20
N GLU A 392 9.30 3.75 -11.22
CA GLU A 392 9.43 4.51 -12.48
C GLU A 392 10.75 4.16 -13.17
N ASP A 393 10.83 4.43 -14.47
CA ASP A 393 11.99 4.05 -15.30
C ASP A 393 13.33 4.67 -14.85
N ASP A 394 13.29 5.79 -14.11
CA ASP A 394 14.47 6.45 -13.54
C ASP A 394 14.97 5.81 -12.25
N GLU A 395 14.23 4.85 -11.69
CA GLU A 395 14.62 4.06 -10.51
C GLU A 395 15.29 2.73 -10.90
N ALA A 396 15.64 2.55 -12.17
CA ALA A 396 16.35 1.37 -12.62
C ALA A 396 17.78 1.31 -12.03
N THR A 397 18.19 0.14 -11.55
CA THR A 397 19.52 -0.07 -10.96
C THR A 397 20.31 -1.11 -11.74
N TRP A 398 21.64 -1.02 -11.66
CA TRP A 398 22.54 -2.04 -12.20
C TRP A 398 22.76 -3.11 -11.15
N GLU A 399 22.31 -4.33 -11.41
CA GLU A 399 22.40 -5.45 -10.49
C GLU A 399 23.30 -6.55 -11.06
N PRO A 400 24.14 -7.21 -10.24
CA PRO A 400 24.98 -8.33 -10.66
C PRO A 400 24.18 -9.51 -11.24
N GLU A 401 24.74 -10.16 -12.27
CA GLU A 401 24.12 -11.33 -12.91
C GLU A 401 23.85 -12.47 -11.92
N ASP A 402 24.81 -12.79 -11.06
CA ASP A 402 24.70 -13.89 -10.10
C ASP A 402 23.49 -13.72 -9.15
N THR A 403 23.32 -12.51 -8.63
CA THR A 403 22.22 -12.12 -7.75
C THR A 403 20.88 -12.22 -8.47
N LEU A 404 20.80 -11.72 -9.70
CA LEU A 404 19.56 -11.77 -10.48
C LEU A 404 19.21 -13.15 -11.01
N VAL A 405 20.20 -14.01 -11.29
CA VAL A 405 19.96 -15.40 -11.69
C VAL A 405 19.32 -16.18 -10.54
N GLU A 406 19.69 -15.87 -9.30
CA GLU A 406 19.08 -16.45 -8.11
C GLU A 406 17.65 -15.91 -7.88
N ASP A 407 17.48 -14.59 -7.89
CA ASP A 407 16.22 -13.94 -7.52
C ASP A 407 15.16 -13.93 -8.64
N ALA A 408 15.59 -13.78 -9.90
CA ALA A 408 14.73 -13.60 -11.07
C ALA A 408 15.18 -14.42 -12.29
N PRO A 409 15.41 -15.75 -12.16
CA PRO A 409 16.01 -16.60 -13.20
C PRO A 409 15.24 -16.56 -14.52
N THR A 410 13.92 -16.44 -14.47
CA THR A 410 13.07 -16.45 -15.67
C THR A 410 13.26 -15.18 -16.50
N ILE A 411 13.36 -14.01 -15.85
CA ILE A 411 13.54 -12.73 -16.56
C ILE A 411 14.97 -12.62 -17.08
N VAL A 412 15.97 -13.06 -16.31
CA VAL A 412 17.36 -13.12 -16.78
C VAL A 412 17.47 -14.04 -17.99
N LYS A 413 16.93 -15.27 -17.93
CA LYS A 413 16.92 -16.18 -19.09
C LYS A 413 16.19 -15.61 -20.29
N ALA A 414 15.08 -14.91 -20.08
CA ALA A 414 14.34 -14.27 -21.16
C ALA A 414 15.17 -13.16 -21.82
N TYR A 415 15.82 -12.32 -21.04
CA TYR A 415 16.68 -11.25 -21.54
C TYR A 415 17.94 -11.80 -22.23
N ILE A 416 18.60 -12.81 -21.65
CA ILE A 416 19.78 -13.46 -22.26
C ILE A 416 19.43 -14.10 -23.62
N LYS A 417 18.21 -14.58 -23.82
CA LYS A 417 17.77 -15.08 -25.15
C LYS A 417 17.59 -13.97 -26.19
N THR A 418 17.52 -12.71 -25.77
CA THR A 418 17.31 -11.55 -26.67
C THR A 418 18.60 -10.85 -27.08
N ILE A 419 19.73 -11.20 -26.45
CA ILE A 419 21.06 -10.63 -26.73
C ILE A 419 21.88 -11.50 -27.68
#